data_AF-A0A653F3S0-F1
#
_entry.id   AF-A0A653F3S0-F1
#
_cell.length_a   1.000
_cell.length_b   1.000
_cell.length_c   1.000
_cell.angle_alpha   90.00
_cell.angle_beta   90.00
_cell.angle_gamma   90.00
#
_symmetry.space_group_name_H-M   'P 1'
#
loop_
_entity.id
_entity.type
_entity.pdbx_description
1 polymer ?
#
loop_
_entity_poly.entity_id
_entity_poly.type
_entity_poly.pdbx_seq_one_letter_code
_entity_poly.pdbx_strand_id
1 'polypeptide(L)'
;MGWVGRPRRHDTEAMLDAARSIALESGARAVTVDAIAALSGASVGSLYNRFGSRDKILTAAWQRALERFQEPFLDQLRRDDLDDAALGAARWIMEFARTQPEDARLLAAFRPADVLTDPNAPAARRLAGGNAAIRDALRRLAERTGGGERARELLSLAVIDIAGGAIRRRLLNGAPISAAFEADVLAAVVAVLDRIALR
;
A
#
# COMPACT_ATOMS: atom_id res chain seq x y z
N MET A 1 -12.22 -17.82 40.55
CA MET A 1 -10.97 -17.89 39.77
C MET A 1 -11.31 -18.57 38.46
N GLY A 2 -11.41 -17.97 37.28
CA GLY A 2 -10.75 -16.80 36.71
C GLY A 2 -10.25 -17.24 35.33
N TRP A 3 -11.10 -17.22 34.29
CA TRP A 3 -10.66 -17.52 32.93
C TRP A 3 -10.71 -16.25 32.08
N VAL A 4 -9.58 -15.56 32.06
CA VAL A 4 -9.31 -14.42 31.17
C VAL A 4 -9.00 -14.99 29.79
N GLY A 5 -10.02 -15.16 28.96
CA GLY A 5 -9.86 -15.50 27.55
C GLY A 5 -9.90 -14.25 26.68
N ARG A 6 -8.78 -13.51 26.53
CA ARG A 6 -8.62 -12.56 25.41
C ARG A 6 -7.69 -13.13 24.34
N PRO A 7 -8.17 -13.99 23.42
CA PRO A 7 -7.49 -14.22 22.16
C PRO A 7 -8.31 -13.58 21.03
N ARG A 8 -8.00 -12.34 20.60
CA ARG A 8 -8.81 -11.74 19.51
C ARG A 8 -8.10 -10.90 18.46
N ARG A 9 -6.95 -10.28 18.77
CA ARG A 9 -6.23 -9.42 17.81
C ARG A 9 -4.94 -10.05 17.29
N HIS A 10 -4.10 -10.58 18.18
CA HIS A 10 -2.86 -11.27 17.80
C HIS A 10 -3.11 -12.45 16.85
N ASP A 11 -4.19 -13.20 17.06
CA ASP A 11 -4.61 -14.31 16.18
C ASP A 11 -4.97 -13.83 14.76
N THR A 12 -5.66 -12.69 14.64
CA THR A 12 -6.00 -12.12 13.32
C THR A 12 -4.79 -11.61 12.58
N GLU A 13 -3.87 -10.92 13.26
CA GLU A 13 -2.64 -10.46 12.62
C GLU A 13 -1.83 -11.65 12.08
N ALA A 14 -1.70 -12.73 12.87
CA ALA A 14 -1.03 -13.96 12.44
C ALA A 14 -1.72 -14.63 11.25
N MET A 15 -3.05 -14.68 11.21
CA MET A 15 -3.80 -15.21 10.06
C MET A 15 -3.54 -14.39 8.78
N LEU A 16 -3.50 -13.05 8.90
CA LEU A 16 -3.25 -12.16 7.77
C LEU A 16 -1.79 -12.20 7.31
N ASP A 17 -0.84 -12.31 8.24
CA ASP A 17 0.59 -12.49 7.95
C ASP A 17 0.84 -13.84 7.25
N ALA A 18 0.19 -14.91 7.70
CA ALA A 18 0.25 -16.22 7.05
C ALA A 18 -0.31 -16.16 5.62
N ALA A 19 -1.48 -15.53 5.42
CA ALA A 19 -2.05 -15.36 4.09
C ALA A 19 -1.15 -14.55 3.15
N ARG A 20 -0.53 -13.46 3.65
CA ARG A 20 0.45 -12.66 2.90
C ARG A 20 1.67 -13.51 2.49
N SER A 21 2.24 -14.25 3.44
CA SER A 21 3.44 -15.07 3.22
C SER A 21 3.19 -16.12 2.13
N ILE A 22 2.09 -16.88 2.26
CA ILE A 22 1.70 -17.90 1.27
C ILE A 22 1.44 -17.26 -0.10
N ALA A 23 0.77 -16.10 -0.15
CA ALA A 23 0.48 -15.39 -1.39
C ALA A 23 1.77 -14.95 -2.12
N LEU A 24 2.77 -14.47 -1.37
CA LEU A 24 4.05 -14.02 -1.92
C LEU A 24 4.95 -15.17 -2.37
N GLU A 25 4.97 -16.27 -1.63
CA GLU A 25 5.86 -17.41 -1.91
C GLU A 25 5.28 -18.36 -2.97
N SER A 26 3.97 -18.62 -2.90
CA SER A 26 3.31 -19.68 -3.67
C SER A 26 2.16 -19.16 -4.55
N GLY A 27 1.93 -17.85 -4.56
CA GLY A 27 0.90 -17.20 -5.37
C GLY A 27 -0.50 -17.26 -4.76
N ALA A 28 -1.41 -16.42 -5.29
CA ALA A 28 -2.78 -16.30 -4.76
C ALA A 28 -3.53 -17.63 -4.69
N ARG A 29 -3.29 -18.58 -5.61
CA ARG A 29 -3.95 -19.90 -5.66
C ARG A 29 -3.47 -20.89 -4.59
N ALA A 30 -2.35 -20.64 -3.92
CA ALA A 30 -1.87 -21.46 -2.80
C ALA A 30 -2.45 -21.07 -1.43
N VAL A 31 -2.99 -19.86 -1.29
CA VAL A 31 -3.60 -19.31 -0.07
C VAL A 31 -4.87 -20.09 0.34
N THR A 32 -4.80 -21.30 0.89
CA THR A 32 -5.98 -22.05 1.33
C THR A 32 -6.27 -21.84 2.82
N VAL A 33 -7.51 -22.12 3.26
CA VAL A 33 -7.86 -22.04 4.69
C VAL A 33 -6.98 -22.99 5.51
N ASP A 34 -6.71 -24.20 5.00
CA ASP A 34 -5.84 -25.17 5.67
C ASP A 34 -4.37 -24.72 5.72
N ALA A 35 -3.84 -24.15 4.63
CA ALA A 35 -2.48 -23.62 4.61
C ALA A 35 -2.32 -22.45 5.58
N ILE A 36 -3.32 -21.56 5.65
CA ILE A 36 -3.34 -20.45 6.62
C ILE A 36 -3.43 -20.99 8.04
N ALA A 37 -4.31 -21.96 8.31
CA ALA A 37 -4.43 -22.59 9.62
C ALA A 37 -3.10 -23.21 10.07
N ALA A 38 -2.46 -23.97 9.18
CA ALA A 38 -1.17 -24.61 9.44
C ALA A 38 -0.06 -23.59 9.74
N LEU A 39 0.01 -22.48 8.99
CA LEU A 39 1.06 -21.48 9.17
C LEU A 39 0.80 -20.51 10.34
N SER A 40 -0.46 -20.11 10.55
CA SER A 40 -0.84 -19.16 11.61
C SER A 40 -1.05 -19.81 12.98
N GLY A 41 -1.23 -21.12 13.05
CA GLY A 41 -1.62 -21.84 14.26
C GLY A 41 -3.12 -21.70 14.63
N ALA A 42 -3.90 -21.02 13.80
CA ALA A 42 -5.34 -20.87 13.99
C ALA A 42 -6.11 -22.13 13.61
N SER A 43 -7.30 -22.33 14.21
CA SER A 43 -8.20 -23.40 13.76
C SER A 43 -8.94 -23.01 12.48
N VAL A 44 -9.25 -23.99 11.63
CA VAL A 44 -10.09 -23.80 10.44
C VAL A 44 -11.44 -23.17 10.80
N GLY A 45 -12.08 -23.62 11.88
CA GLY A 45 -13.34 -23.04 12.36
C GLY A 45 -13.22 -21.56 12.74
N SER A 46 -12.09 -21.14 13.33
CA SER A 46 -11.85 -19.72 13.67
C SER A 46 -11.66 -18.83 12.43
N LEU A 47 -11.01 -19.35 11.38
CA LEU A 47 -10.85 -18.66 10.09
C LEU A 47 -12.20 -18.45 9.40
N TYR A 48 -13.03 -19.51 9.32
CA TYR A 48 -14.38 -19.40 8.74
C TYR A 48 -15.26 -18.44 9.55
N ASN A 49 -15.24 -18.53 10.87
CA ASN A 49 -16.02 -17.63 11.72
C ASN A 49 -15.61 -16.15 11.54
N ARG A 50 -14.33 -15.87 11.32
CA ARG A 50 -13.83 -14.49 11.22
C ARG A 50 -13.93 -13.89 9.83
N PHE A 51 -13.57 -14.64 8.80
CA PHE A 51 -13.45 -14.14 7.44
C PHE A 51 -14.48 -14.73 6.49
N GLY A 52 -15.06 -15.90 6.79
CA GLY A 52 -16.06 -16.58 5.98
C GLY A 52 -15.52 -17.29 4.73
N SER A 53 -14.48 -16.77 4.09
CA SER A 53 -13.82 -17.44 2.96
C SER A 53 -12.35 -17.09 2.88
N ARG A 54 -11.58 -17.97 2.19
CA ARG A 54 -10.21 -17.73 1.77
C ARG A 54 -10.02 -16.36 1.12
N ASP A 55 -10.85 -16.02 0.14
CA ASP A 55 -10.69 -14.81 -0.66
C ASP A 55 -10.81 -13.58 0.24
N LYS A 56 -11.75 -13.61 1.19
CA LYS A 56 -11.90 -12.56 2.20
C LYS A 56 -10.68 -12.42 3.13
N ILE A 57 -9.94 -13.50 3.40
CA ILE A 57 -8.68 -13.43 4.16
C ILE A 57 -7.61 -12.72 3.34
N LEU A 58 -7.43 -13.08 2.07
CA LEU A 58 -6.45 -12.44 1.20
C LEU A 58 -6.80 -10.96 0.95
N THR A 59 -8.09 -10.66 0.69
CA THR A 59 -8.59 -9.29 0.61
C THR A 59 -8.28 -8.50 1.89
N ALA A 60 -8.49 -9.09 3.07
CA ALA A 60 -8.21 -8.44 4.34
C ALA A 60 -6.70 -8.20 4.55
N ALA A 61 -5.85 -9.15 4.16
CA ALA A 61 -4.40 -9.00 4.25
C ALA A 61 -3.90 -7.87 3.35
N TRP A 62 -4.38 -7.83 2.10
CA TRP A 62 -4.07 -6.77 1.15
C TRP A 62 -4.60 -5.40 1.60
N GLN A 63 -5.81 -5.34 2.14
CA GLN A 63 -6.40 -4.11 2.65
C GLN A 63 -5.61 -3.57 3.85
N ARG A 64 -5.18 -4.44 4.77
CA ARG A 64 -4.33 -4.05 5.89
C ARG A 64 -3.01 -3.45 5.41
N ALA A 65 -2.37 -4.05 4.41
CA ALA A 65 -1.16 -3.50 3.79
C ALA A 65 -1.42 -2.14 3.15
N LEU A 66 -2.55 -2.00 2.45
CA LEU A 66 -2.96 -0.75 1.82
C LEU A 66 -3.19 0.36 2.84
N GLU A 67 -3.89 0.08 3.94
CA GLU A 67 -4.16 1.05 5.00
C GLU A 67 -2.86 1.55 5.66
N ARG A 68 -1.96 0.62 5.99
CA ARG A 68 -0.62 0.94 6.53
C ARG A 68 0.22 1.80 5.58
N PHE A 69 0.00 1.69 4.27
CA PHE A 69 0.66 2.53 3.28
C PHE A 69 -0.03 3.89 3.10
N GLN A 70 -1.35 3.90 2.95
CA GLN A 70 -2.10 5.07 2.48
C GLN A 70 -2.20 6.17 3.54
N GLU A 71 -2.34 5.84 4.83
CA GLU A 71 -2.49 6.86 5.87
C GLU A 71 -1.27 7.79 5.94
N PRO A 72 -0.03 7.30 6.13
CA PRO A 72 1.13 8.20 6.20
C PRO A 72 1.45 8.83 4.85
N PHE A 73 1.15 8.15 3.73
CA PHE A 73 1.32 8.71 2.39
C PHE A 73 0.43 9.95 2.18
N LEU A 74 -0.84 9.87 2.60
CA LEU A 74 -1.76 11.00 2.57
C LEU A 74 -1.30 12.14 3.47
N ASP A 75 -0.74 11.84 4.64
CA ASP A 75 -0.21 12.87 5.53
C ASP A 75 0.96 13.64 4.91
N GLN A 76 1.81 12.99 4.11
CA GLN A 76 2.83 13.70 3.33
C GLN A 76 2.21 14.61 2.27
N LEU A 77 1.23 14.11 1.52
CA LEU A 77 0.56 14.91 0.47
C LEU A 77 -0.26 16.08 1.02
N ARG A 78 -0.59 16.08 2.31
CA ARG A 78 -1.33 17.18 2.98
C ARG A 78 -0.45 18.32 3.45
N ARG A 79 0.88 18.20 3.36
CA ARG A 79 1.80 19.30 3.69
C ARG A 79 1.55 20.52 2.80
N ASP A 80 1.86 21.69 3.32
CA ASP A 80 1.55 22.96 2.65
C ASP A 80 2.51 23.25 1.50
N ASP A 81 3.80 23.08 1.74
CA ASP A 81 4.84 23.24 0.71
C ASP A 81 4.83 22.08 -0.29
N LEU A 82 4.97 22.42 -1.58
CA LEU A 82 4.84 21.47 -2.68
C LEU A 82 6.00 20.48 -2.72
N ASP A 83 7.23 20.96 -2.53
CA ASP A 83 8.43 20.13 -2.59
C ASP A 83 8.48 19.21 -1.38
N ASP A 84 8.18 19.74 -0.19
CA ASP A 84 8.07 18.95 1.04
C ASP A 84 7.01 17.86 0.90
N ALA A 85 5.85 18.17 0.33
CA ALA A 85 4.77 17.21 0.15
C ALA A 85 5.17 16.10 -0.85
N ALA A 86 5.64 16.46 -2.03
CA ALA A 86 5.97 15.52 -3.09
C ALA A 86 7.20 14.67 -2.75
N LEU A 87 8.27 15.28 -2.25
CA LEU A 87 9.47 14.55 -1.83
C LEU A 87 9.23 13.75 -0.55
N GLY A 88 8.41 14.26 0.38
CA GLY A 88 7.96 13.51 1.55
C GLY A 88 7.20 12.25 1.16
N ALA A 89 6.26 12.37 0.22
CA ALA A 89 5.48 11.25 -0.30
C ALA A 89 6.36 10.23 -1.03
N ALA A 90 7.31 10.69 -1.86
CA ALA A 90 8.27 9.84 -2.54
C ALA A 90 9.18 9.08 -1.56
N ARG A 91 9.72 9.77 -0.53
CA ARG A 91 10.50 9.14 0.55
C ARG A 91 9.68 8.10 1.31
N TRP A 92 8.43 8.41 1.62
CA TRP A 92 7.54 7.46 2.32
C TRP A 92 7.35 6.16 1.52
N ILE A 93 7.19 6.23 0.19
CA ILE A 93 7.08 5.04 -0.66
C ILE A 93 8.29 4.09 -0.45
N MET A 94 9.50 4.65 -0.39
CA MET A 94 10.73 3.90 -0.18
C MET A 94 10.92 3.44 1.27
N GLU A 95 10.57 4.29 2.23
CA GLU A 95 10.57 3.95 3.66
C GLU A 95 9.62 2.80 3.99
N PHE A 96 8.41 2.81 3.44
CA PHE A 96 7.42 1.74 3.60
C PHE A 96 7.96 0.42 3.07
N ALA A 97 8.62 0.45 1.92
CA ALA A 97 9.25 -0.74 1.35
C ALA A 97 10.46 -1.25 2.16
N ARG A 98 11.14 -0.39 2.92
CA ARG A 98 12.23 -0.78 3.84
C ARG A 98 11.71 -1.33 5.17
N THR A 99 10.68 -0.70 5.74
CA THR A 99 10.15 -1.02 7.08
C THR A 99 9.09 -2.11 7.06
N GLN A 100 8.35 -2.24 5.96
CA GLN A 100 7.26 -3.20 5.77
C GLN A 100 7.39 -3.91 4.42
N PRO A 101 8.52 -4.61 4.17
CA PRO A 101 8.87 -5.13 2.85
C PRO A 101 7.84 -6.12 2.29
N GLU A 102 7.26 -6.97 3.13
CA GLU A 102 6.25 -7.94 2.67
C GLU A 102 4.92 -7.25 2.30
N ASP A 103 4.48 -6.25 3.06
CA ASP A 103 3.27 -5.49 2.73
C ASP A 103 3.49 -4.70 1.43
N ALA A 104 4.66 -4.09 1.26
CA ALA A 104 5.03 -3.42 0.02
C ALA A 104 5.08 -4.39 -1.18
N ARG A 105 5.67 -5.58 -1.01
CA ARG A 105 5.66 -6.63 -2.04
C ARG A 105 4.25 -7.11 -2.35
N LEU A 106 3.39 -7.26 -1.34
CA LEU A 106 2.01 -7.69 -1.54
C LEU A 106 1.24 -6.69 -2.40
N LEU A 107 1.36 -5.38 -2.10
CA LEU A 107 0.73 -4.31 -2.89
C LEU A 107 1.32 -4.22 -4.31
N ALA A 108 2.62 -4.51 -4.48
CA ALA A 108 3.24 -4.55 -5.79
C ALA A 108 2.82 -5.78 -6.62
N ALA A 109 2.66 -6.94 -5.98
CA ALA A 109 2.38 -8.23 -6.62
C ALA A 109 0.93 -8.36 -7.08
N PHE A 110 -0.02 -7.83 -6.30
CA PHE A 110 -1.45 -7.98 -6.56
C PHE A 110 -2.10 -6.66 -6.93
N ARG A 111 -2.76 -6.65 -8.10
CA ARG A 111 -3.65 -5.55 -8.48
C ARG A 111 -4.92 -5.63 -7.63
N PRO A 112 -5.61 -4.50 -7.41
CA PRO A 112 -6.91 -4.52 -6.74
C PRO A 112 -7.89 -5.53 -7.35
N ALA A 113 -7.94 -5.64 -8.67
CA ALA A 113 -8.82 -6.59 -9.36
C ALA A 113 -8.50 -8.07 -9.07
N ASP A 114 -7.28 -8.39 -8.65
CA ASP A 114 -6.87 -9.77 -8.31
C ASP A 114 -7.40 -10.20 -6.94
N VAL A 115 -7.70 -9.23 -6.05
CA VAL A 115 -8.07 -9.49 -4.64
C VAL A 115 -9.42 -8.89 -4.24
N LEU A 116 -10.01 -8.04 -5.08
CA LEU A 116 -11.33 -7.42 -4.90
C LEU A 116 -12.26 -7.85 -6.05
N THR A 117 -12.85 -9.03 -5.90
CA THR A 117 -13.75 -9.61 -6.90
C THR A 117 -15.17 -9.03 -6.85
N ASP A 118 -15.59 -8.53 -5.68
CA ASP A 118 -16.86 -7.84 -5.49
C ASP A 118 -16.65 -6.31 -5.42
N PRO A 119 -17.08 -5.54 -6.44
CA PRO A 119 -16.93 -4.08 -6.45
C PRO A 119 -17.78 -3.40 -5.37
N ASN A 120 -18.80 -4.07 -4.83
CA ASN A 120 -19.66 -3.58 -3.76
C ASN A 120 -19.20 -4.04 -2.37
N ALA A 121 -18.08 -4.75 -2.26
CA ALA A 121 -17.53 -5.12 -0.97
C ALA A 121 -17.05 -3.88 -0.19
N PRO A 122 -17.09 -3.89 1.16
CA PRO A 122 -16.54 -2.81 1.97
C PRO A 122 -15.08 -2.46 1.65
N ALA A 123 -14.27 -3.46 1.27
CA ALA A 123 -12.87 -3.27 0.86
C ALA A 123 -12.73 -2.46 -0.44
N ALA A 124 -13.57 -2.74 -1.44
CA ALA A 124 -13.61 -1.96 -2.69
C ALA A 124 -14.02 -0.50 -2.45
N ARG A 125 -15.02 -0.26 -1.59
CA ARG A 125 -15.39 1.10 -1.19
C ARG A 125 -14.26 1.84 -0.47
N ARG A 126 -13.54 1.17 0.44
CA ARG A 126 -12.38 1.75 1.15
C ARG A 126 -11.27 2.12 0.19
N LEU A 127 -10.90 1.23 -0.74
CA LEU A 127 -9.93 1.53 -1.79
C LEU A 127 -10.36 2.75 -2.62
N ALA A 128 -11.62 2.79 -3.06
CA ALA A 128 -12.15 3.92 -3.83
C ALA A 128 -12.07 5.23 -3.05
N GLY A 129 -12.39 5.21 -1.75
CA GLY A 129 -12.26 6.37 -0.85
C GLY A 129 -10.81 6.83 -0.69
N GLY A 130 -9.87 5.92 -0.45
CA GLY A 130 -8.44 6.24 -0.35
C GLY A 130 -7.89 6.83 -1.65
N ASN A 131 -8.24 6.24 -2.80
CA ASN A 131 -7.85 6.77 -4.11
C ASN A 131 -8.47 8.14 -4.39
N ALA A 132 -9.70 8.38 -3.97
CA ALA A 132 -10.33 9.70 -4.06
C ALA A 132 -9.58 10.72 -3.19
N ALA A 133 -9.21 10.37 -1.96
CA ALA A 133 -8.45 11.23 -1.06
C ALA A 133 -7.06 11.59 -1.63
N ILE A 134 -6.35 10.63 -2.23
CA ILE A 134 -5.04 10.89 -2.87
C ILE A 134 -5.20 11.85 -4.05
N ARG A 135 -6.17 11.60 -4.94
CA ARG A 135 -6.44 12.49 -6.08
C ARG A 135 -6.83 13.90 -5.62
N ASP A 136 -7.60 14.00 -4.57
CA ASP A 136 -8.02 15.26 -3.97
C ASP A 136 -6.82 16.01 -3.36
N ALA A 137 -5.93 15.32 -2.64
CA ALA A 137 -4.71 15.92 -2.10
C ALA A 137 -3.78 16.46 -3.21
N LEU A 138 -3.55 15.66 -4.25
CA LEU A 138 -2.75 16.10 -5.42
C LEU A 138 -3.38 17.29 -6.14
N ARG A 139 -4.71 17.33 -6.26
CA ARG A 139 -5.45 18.46 -6.82
C ARG A 139 -5.24 19.73 -5.99
N ARG A 140 -5.40 19.65 -4.66
CA ARG A 140 -5.20 20.81 -3.76
C ARG A 140 -3.75 21.31 -3.80
N LEU A 141 -2.78 20.40 -3.84
CA LEU A 141 -1.37 20.74 -4.04
C LEU A 141 -1.16 21.53 -5.34
N ALA A 142 -1.71 21.04 -6.45
CA ALA A 142 -1.62 21.69 -7.75
C ALA A 142 -2.29 23.09 -7.77
N GLU A 143 -3.48 23.23 -7.18
CA GLU A 143 -4.23 24.50 -7.12
C GLU A 143 -3.41 25.62 -6.44
N ARG A 144 -2.59 25.28 -5.44
CA ARG A 144 -1.73 26.26 -4.73
C ARG A 144 -0.61 26.84 -5.60
N THR A 145 -0.24 26.15 -6.68
CA THR A 145 0.84 26.59 -7.58
C THR A 145 0.36 27.55 -8.68
N GLY A 146 -0.96 27.70 -8.86
CA GLY A 146 -1.53 28.38 -10.03
C GLY A 146 -1.41 27.59 -11.34
N GLY A 147 -0.75 26.42 -11.35
CA GLY A 147 -0.47 25.61 -12.55
C GLY A 147 -1.61 24.69 -13.02
N GLY A 148 -2.75 24.70 -12.33
CA GLY A 148 -3.98 24.01 -12.74
C GLY A 148 -3.81 22.52 -13.03
N GLU A 149 -4.48 22.04 -14.08
CA GLU A 149 -4.47 20.62 -14.48
C GLU A 149 -3.06 20.10 -14.80
N ARG A 150 -2.22 20.95 -15.41
CA ARG A 150 -0.85 20.53 -15.78
C ARG A 150 0.02 20.28 -14.54
N ALA A 151 -0.10 21.11 -13.51
CA ALA A 151 0.60 20.88 -12.25
C ALA A 151 0.14 19.57 -11.58
N ARG A 152 -1.16 19.26 -11.65
CA ARG A 152 -1.73 18.01 -11.15
C ARG A 152 -1.15 16.78 -11.85
N GLU A 153 -1.05 16.82 -13.17
CA GLU A 153 -0.43 15.76 -13.98
C GLU A 153 1.04 15.56 -13.61
N LEU A 154 1.80 16.65 -13.45
CA LEU A 154 3.23 16.59 -13.09
C LEU A 154 3.43 16.04 -11.67
N LEU A 155 2.57 16.41 -10.71
CA LEU A 155 2.60 15.84 -9.36
C LEU A 155 2.28 14.33 -9.38
N SER A 156 1.29 13.91 -10.16
CA SER A 156 0.99 12.48 -10.35
C SER A 156 2.17 11.74 -10.96
N LEU A 157 2.77 12.30 -12.02
CA LEU A 157 3.96 11.76 -12.67
C LEU A 157 5.12 11.59 -11.69
N ALA A 158 5.39 12.61 -10.87
CA ALA A 158 6.49 12.61 -9.92
C ALA A 158 6.28 11.54 -8.82
N VAL A 159 5.13 11.54 -8.16
CA VAL A 159 4.93 10.72 -6.97
C VAL A 159 4.48 9.28 -7.31
N ILE A 160 3.58 9.11 -8.27
CA ILE A 160 2.99 7.81 -8.58
C ILE A 160 3.81 7.08 -9.63
N ASP A 161 4.02 7.70 -10.78
CA ASP A 161 4.63 7.03 -11.93
C ASP A 161 6.14 6.88 -11.78
N ILE A 162 6.84 7.91 -11.29
CA ILE A 162 8.29 7.87 -11.05
C ILE A 162 8.59 7.18 -9.72
N ALA A 163 8.21 7.76 -8.57
CA ALA A 163 8.62 7.20 -7.28
C ALA A 163 7.98 5.82 -7.01
N GLY A 164 6.66 5.69 -7.18
CA GLY A 164 5.96 4.41 -7.06
C GLY A 164 6.39 3.37 -8.09
N GLY A 165 6.51 3.77 -9.35
CA GLY A 165 6.93 2.89 -10.45
C GLY A 165 8.36 2.37 -10.30
N ALA A 166 9.30 3.21 -9.86
CA ALA A 166 10.71 2.85 -9.74
C ALA A 166 10.95 1.70 -8.76
N ILE A 167 10.21 1.64 -7.65
CA ILE A 167 10.39 0.60 -6.65
C ILE A 167 9.70 -0.72 -7.02
N ARG A 168 8.67 -0.68 -7.88
CA ARG A 168 7.79 -1.84 -8.12
C ARG A 168 8.56 -3.06 -8.63
N ARG A 169 9.41 -2.89 -9.65
CA ARG A 169 10.21 -3.98 -10.20
C ARG A 169 11.20 -4.55 -9.17
N ARG A 170 11.78 -3.67 -8.34
CA ARG A 170 12.73 -4.06 -7.30
C ARG A 170 12.05 -4.91 -6.22
N LEU A 171 10.88 -4.48 -5.77
CA LEU A 171 10.06 -5.23 -4.82
C LEU A 171 9.75 -6.64 -5.34
N LEU A 172 9.29 -6.78 -6.59
CA LEU A 172 8.98 -8.10 -7.13
C LEU A 172 10.22 -9.00 -7.20
N ASN A 173 11.37 -8.43 -7.56
CA ASN A 173 12.64 -9.17 -7.68
C ASN A 173 13.40 -9.31 -6.36
N GLY A 174 12.89 -8.79 -5.23
CA GLY A 174 13.59 -8.81 -3.94
C GLY A 174 14.87 -7.97 -3.92
N ALA A 175 15.01 -6.99 -4.81
CA ALA A 175 16.18 -6.12 -4.85
C ALA A 175 16.08 -5.01 -3.78
N PRO A 176 17.18 -4.68 -3.09
CA PRO A 176 17.17 -3.71 -2.00
C PRO A 176 16.88 -2.28 -2.49
N ILE A 177 16.28 -1.44 -1.67
CA ILE A 177 16.16 0.00 -1.91
C ILE A 177 17.33 0.68 -1.20
N SER A 178 18.43 0.86 -1.94
CA SER A 178 19.65 1.48 -1.41
C SER A 178 19.51 3.00 -1.35
N ALA A 179 20.31 3.65 -0.49
CA ALA A 179 20.35 5.11 -0.39
C ALA A 179 20.70 5.81 -1.72
N ALA A 180 21.60 5.22 -2.52
CA ALA A 180 21.94 5.74 -3.86
C ALA A 180 20.73 5.69 -4.80
N PHE A 181 20.04 4.55 -4.85
CA PHE A 181 18.81 4.42 -5.64
C PHE A 181 17.71 5.38 -5.18
N GLU A 182 17.55 5.57 -3.87
CA GLU A 182 16.62 6.55 -3.31
C GLU A 182 16.98 7.97 -3.76
N ALA A 183 18.27 8.35 -3.71
CA ALA A 183 18.74 9.65 -4.19
C ALA A 183 18.46 9.86 -5.70
N ASP A 184 18.69 8.85 -6.54
CA ASP A 184 18.43 8.92 -7.98
C ASP A 184 16.93 9.13 -8.28
N VAL A 185 16.06 8.41 -7.56
CA VAL A 185 14.60 8.56 -7.70
C VAL A 185 14.16 9.95 -7.25
N LEU A 186 14.67 10.45 -6.13
CA LEU A 186 14.34 11.80 -5.64
C LEU A 186 14.83 12.89 -6.59
N ALA A 187 16.01 12.73 -7.20
CA ALA A 187 16.49 13.66 -8.22
C ALA A 187 15.56 13.70 -9.45
N ALA A 188 15.03 12.55 -9.88
CA ALA A 188 14.04 12.48 -10.95
C ALA A 188 12.70 13.13 -10.57
N VAL A 189 12.28 13.01 -9.30
CA VAL A 189 11.11 13.71 -8.76
C VAL A 189 11.33 15.23 -8.82
N VAL A 190 12.44 15.74 -8.30
CA VAL A 190 12.78 17.18 -8.33
C VAL A 190 12.75 17.72 -9.76
N ALA A 191 13.37 17.02 -10.71
CA ALA A 191 13.38 17.45 -12.11
C ALA A 191 11.96 17.59 -12.73
N VAL A 192 10.97 16.86 -12.23
CA VAL A 192 9.57 17.02 -12.64
C VAL A 192 8.90 18.19 -11.91
N LEU A 193 9.18 18.38 -10.62
CA LEU A 193 8.63 19.49 -9.82
C LEU A 193 9.12 20.85 -10.31
N ASP A 194 10.37 20.96 -10.75
CA ASP A 194 10.92 22.20 -11.34
C ASP A 194 10.09 22.68 -12.53
N ARG A 195 9.44 21.77 -13.26
CA ARG A 195 8.57 22.11 -14.41
C ARG A 195 7.23 22.73 -13.99
N ILE A 196 6.89 22.66 -12.70
CA ILE A 196 5.72 23.31 -12.10
C ILE A 196 6.10 24.74 -11.70
N ALA A 197 7.28 24.93 -11.09
CA ALA A 197 7.75 26.23 -10.59
C ALA A 197 8.19 27.23 -11.68
N LEU A 198 8.53 26.75 -12.88
CA LEU A 198 8.94 27.58 -14.03
C LEU A 198 7.78 28.29 -14.76
N ARG A 199 6.63 28.49 -14.10
CA ARG A 199 5.44 29.16 -14.64
C ARG A 199 4.85 30.12 -13.63
#